data_AF-A0A1R4HYK8-F1
#
_entry.id   AF-A0A1R4HYK8-F1
#
_cell.length_a   1.000
_cell.length_b   1.000
_cell.length_c   1.000
_cell.angle_alpha   90.00
_cell.angle_beta   90.00
_cell.angle_gamma   90.00
#
_symmetry.space_group_name_H-M   'P 1'
#
loop_
_entity.id
_entity.type
_entity.pdbx_description
1 polymer ?
#
loop_
_entity_poly.entity_id
_entity_poly.type
_entity_poly.pdbx_seq_one_letter_code
_entity_poly.pdbx_strand_id
1 'polypeptide(L)'
;MIGAGGLGSPTLLYLAAAGIGTLGIVDFDLVEASNLQRQVIHNMNTLGQPKTKSASLAIKALNPNVKVQLHELRLDNSNALELFDQYDLIIDGADNFATRYLVNDACVMANKPYVWGSIYRFEGQVSVFWENAPNGGLNYRDLYPEPPPPQFAPSCSEGGVLGVLCAAVASAMSTEAIKLITGIGETLLGTLMVYDALRMRHRYLPLQRDPQRIPITSLQDYPQFCGIGQPTNAQTEVPSISATELHTLLVKEPTVTLLDVREQNEWDIVHIEGAHLLPKAYVLTSLGQGVMAEKDAPYVVYCKAGTRSREVVQAMLTAGFSNVRNLQGGVLAWVHDVNPTLASY
;
A
#
# COMPACT_ATOMS: atom_id res chain seq x y z
N MET A 1 8.24 -4.49 15.34
CA MET A 1 8.16 -4.21 13.89
C MET A 1 6.86 -4.78 13.36
N ILE A 2 6.00 -3.93 12.79
CA ILE A 2 4.77 -4.35 12.12
C ILE A 2 5.05 -4.45 10.62
N GLY A 3 4.99 -5.67 10.10
CA GLY A 3 5.38 -6.02 8.73
C GLY A 3 6.87 -6.30 8.60
N ALA A 4 7.21 -7.46 8.03
CA ALA A 4 8.55 -7.85 7.59
C ALA A 4 8.75 -7.62 6.07
N GLY A 5 7.88 -6.81 5.46
CA GLY A 5 7.90 -6.48 4.03
C GLY A 5 8.96 -5.45 3.64
N GLY A 6 8.64 -4.58 2.67
CA GLY A 6 9.61 -3.68 2.04
C GLY A 6 10.35 -2.77 3.02
N LEU A 7 9.63 -2.08 3.90
CA LEU A 7 10.22 -1.22 4.93
C LEU A 7 10.78 -2.01 6.11
N GLY A 8 10.06 -3.04 6.56
CA GLY A 8 10.46 -3.83 7.72
C GLY A 8 11.74 -4.61 7.50
N SER A 9 11.96 -5.12 6.30
CA SER A 9 13.12 -5.92 5.95
C SER A 9 14.46 -5.22 6.24
N PRO A 10 14.81 -4.08 5.62
CA PRO A 10 16.02 -3.34 5.95
C PRO A 10 16.00 -2.80 7.38
N THR A 11 14.85 -2.39 7.91
CA THR A 11 14.74 -1.88 9.29
C THR A 11 15.19 -2.93 10.31
N LEU A 12 14.69 -4.15 10.18
CA LEU A 12 15.04 -5.28 11.06
C LEU A 12 16.52 -5.63 10.98
N LEU A 13 17.12 -5.62 9.79
CA LEU A 13 18.54 -5.87 9.61
C LEU A 13 19.40 -4.82 10.34
N TYR A 14 19.10 -3.54 10.17
CA TYR A 14 19.86 -2.46 10.82
C TYR A 14 19.67 -2.45 12.34
N LEU A 15 18.47 -2.70 12.85
CA LEU A 15 18.25 -2.79 14.30
C LEU A 15 18.93 -4.01 14.92
N ALA A 16 18.95 -5.13 14.21
CA ALA A 16 19.71 -6.30 14.65
C ALA A 16 21.22 -6.03 14.66
N ALA A 17 21.76 -5.39 13.61
CA ALA A 17 23.16 -4.97 13.56
C ALA A 17 23.53 -3.98 14.67
N ALA A 18 22.62 -3.06 15.00
CA ALA A 18 22.79 -2.10 16.09
C ALA A 18 22.73 -2.76 17.48
N GLY A 19 22.35 -4.03 17.58
CA GLY A 19 22.34 -4.78 18.83
C GLY A 19 21.10 -4.52 19.70
N ILE A 20 19.95 -4.18 19.10
CA ILE A 20 18.69 -4.13 19.85
C ILE A 20 18.43 -5.49 20.51
N GLY A 21 18.29 -5.50 21.83
CA GLY A 21 18.28 -6.74 22.61
C GLY A 21 17.12 -7.69 22.28
N THR A 22 15.93 -7.15 22.01
CA THR A 22 14.76 -7.94 21.60
C THR A 22 14.03 -7.31 20.42
N LEU A 23 13.79 -8.08 19.36
CA LEU A 23 13.01 -7.68 18.19
C LEU A 23 11.76 -8.56 18.06
N GLY A 24 10.59 -7.94 18.21
CA GLY A 24 9.30 -8.54 17.87
C GLY A 24 8.94 -8.28 16.41
N ILE A 25 8.54 -9.34 15.68
CA ILE A 25 8.16 -9.28 14.26
C ILE A 25 6.73 -9.75 14.10
N VAL A 26 5.85 -8.87 13.62
CA VAL A 26 4.46 -9.20 13.27
C VAL A 26 4.33 -9.26 11.77
N ASP A 27 4.03 -10.43 11.23
CA ASP A 27 3.72 -10.62 9.82
C ASP A 27 2.97 -11.94 9.64
N PHE A 28 1.99 -11.98 8.74
CA PHE A 28 1.18 -13.17 8.46
C PHE A 28 1.43 -13.74 7.06
N ASP A 29 2.21 -13.05 6.23
CA ASP A 29 2.47 -13.45 4.85
C ASP A 29 3.58 -14.50 4.75
N LEU A 30 3.61 -15.15 3.59
CA LEU A 30 4.73 -15.98 3.14
C LEU A 30 5.70 -15.19 2.26
N VAL A 31 6.93 -15.68 2.14
CA VAL A 31 7.93 -15.11 1.24
C VAL A 31 7.60 -15.48 -0.21
N GLU A 32 7.50 -14.48 -1.07
CA GLU A 32 7.24 -14.63 -2.51
C GLU A 32 8.38 -14.07 -3.37
N ALA A 33 8.64 -14.67 -4.53
CA ALA A 33 9.71 -14.24 -5.43
C ALA A 33 9.50 -12.80 -5.94
N SER A 34 8.25 -12.42 -6.22
CA SER A 34 7.85 -11.06 -6.65
C SER A 34 8.20 -9.96 -5.65
N ASN A 35 8.41 -10.34 -4.38
CA ASN A 35 8.64 -9.43 -3.27
C ASN A 35 10.14 -9.21 -3.00
N LEU A 36 11.01 -10.11 -3.47
CA LEU A 36 12.46 -10.09 -3.18
C LEU A 36 13.19 -8.85 -3.71
N GLN A 37 12.66 -8.19 -4.74
CA GLN A 37 13.25 -6.94 -5.28
C GLN A 37 13.33 -5.79 -4.25
N ARG A 38 12.53 -5.86 -3.18
CA ARG A 38 12.48 -4.84 -2.12
C ARG A 38 12.54 -5.39 -0.68
N GLN A 39 12.47 -6.71 -0.50
CA GLN A 39 12.46 -7.37 0.82
C GLN A 39 13.77 -8.13 1.03
N VAL A 40 14.86 -7.37 1.16
CA VAL A 40 16.26 -7.85 1.15
C VAL A 40 16.67 -8.74 2.35
N ILE A 41 15.81 -8.87 3.36
CA ILE A 41 15.99 -9.77 4.50
C ILE A 41 15.63 -11.22 4.13
N HIS A 42 14.81 -11.38 3.09
CA HIS A 42 14.41 -12.67 2.55
C HIS A 42 15.28 -13.03 1.34
N ASN A 43 15.30 -14.32 0.99
CA ASN A 43 16.05 -14.81 -0.14
C ASN A 43 15.37 -16.02 -0.80
N MET A 44 15.91 -16.45 -1.93
CA MET A 44 15.40 -17.57 -2.74
C MET A 44 15.27 -18.89 -1.96
N ASN A 45 16.10 -19.12 -0.95
CA ASN A 45 16.06 -20.36 -0.14
C ASN A 45 14.91 -20.35 0.88
N THR A 46 14.26 -19.20 1.08
CA THR A 46 13.17 -19.02 2.06
C THR A 46 11.80 -18.85 1.41
N LEU A 47 11.70 -19.02 0.09
CA LEU A 47 10.41 -18.95 -0.63
C LEU A 47 9.37 -19.89 0.00
N GLY A 48 8.14 -19.40 0.16
CA GLY A 48 7.03 -20.14 0.76
C GLY A 48 7.09 -20.28 2.29
N GLN A 49 8.16 -19.83 2.95
CA GLN A 49 8.21 -19.79 4.41
C GLN A 49 7.50 -18.53 4.95
N PRO A 50 6.97 -18.56 6.20
CA PRO A 50 6.50 -17.35 6.86
C PRO A 50 7.58 -16.27 6.89
N LYS A 51 7.22 -15.03 6.55
CA LYS A 51 8.16 -13.90 6.53
C LYS A 51 8.85 -13.70 7.89
N THR A 52 8.11 -13.88 8.99
CA THR A 52 8.65 -13.84 10.36
C THR A 52 9.82 -14.83 10.57
N LYS A 53 9.65 -16.09 10.14
CA LYS A 53 10.68 -17.14 10.24
C LYS A 53 11.89 -16.82 9.37
N SER A 54 11.66 -16.44 8.12
CA SER A 54 12.73 -16.04 7.19
C SER A 54 13.54 -14.86 7.76
N ALA A 55 12.85 -13.83 8.26
CA ALA A 55 13.48 -12.67 8.90
C ALA A 55 14.29 -13.06 10.14
N SER A 56 13.77 -13.95 10.99
CA SER A 56 14.47 -14.43 12.18
C SER A 56 15.77 -15.18 11.84
N LEU A 57 15.77 -15.99 10.79
CA LEU A 57 16.99 -16.65 10.31
C LEU A 57 18.05 -15.62 9.88
N ALA A 58 17.65 -14.61 9.11
CA ALA A 58 18.57 -13.56 8.68
C ALA A 58 19.10 -12.72 9.85
N ILE A 59 18.24 -12.34 10.80
CA ILE A 59 18.65 -11.60 12.00
C ILE A 59 19.64 -12.41 12.83
N LYS A 60 19.37 -13.69 13.08
CA LYS A 60 20.28 -14.55 13.87
C LYS A 60 21.61 -14.81 13.17
N ALA A 61 21.60 -14.89 11.83
CA ALA A 61 22.83 -14.99 11.05
C ALA A 61 23.68 -13.70 11.15
N LEU A 62 23.03 -12.53 11.22
CA LEU A 62 23.70 -11.25 11.34
C LEU A 62 24.19 -10.97 12.77
N ASN A 63 23.35 -11.22 13.77
CA ASN A 63 23.66 -11.00 15.18
C ASN A 63 22.95 -12.03 16.07
N PRO A 64 23.63 -13.09 16.51
CA PRO A 64 23.02 -14.16 17.30
C PRO A 64 22.62 -13.74 18.73
N ASN A 65 23.07 -12.57 19.20
CA ASN A 65 22.75 -12.07 20.53
C ASN A 65 21.36 -11.41 20.60
N VAL A 66 20.73 -11.14 19.45
CA VAL A 66 19.40 -10.54 19.40
C VAL A 66 18.33 -11.60 19.66
N LYS A 67 17.47 -11.37 20.66
CA LYS A 67 16.29 -12.20 20.89
C LYS A 67 15.21 -11.84 19.89
N VAL A 68 14.85 -12.77 19.01
CA VAL A 68 13.76 -12.57 18.02
C VAL A 68 12.48 -13.23 18.53
N GLN A 69 11.38 -12.47 18.58
CA GLN A 69 10.04 -12.97 18.90
C GLN A 69 9.18 -12.93 17.64
N LEU A 70 8.55 -14.07 17.32
CA LEU A 70 7.76 -14.26 16.12
C LEU A 70 6.28 -14.15 16.47
N HIS A 71 5.56 -13.27 15.76
CA HIS A 71 4.12 -13.13 15.83
C HIS A 71 3.55 -13.40 14.43
N GLU A 72 3.31 -14.68 14.13
CA GLU A 72 2.74 -15.18 12.87
C GLU A 72 1.22 -14.97 12.83
N LEU A 73 0.80 -13.72 13.00
CA LEU A 73 -0.60 -13.32 13.08
C LEU A 73 -0.85 -12.03 12.31
N ARG A 74 -2.10 -11.85 11.92
CA ARG A 74 -2.58 -10.56 11.43
C ARG A 74 -2.89 -9.68 12.63
N LEU A 75 -2.31 -8.48 12.66
CA LEU A 75 -2.61 -7.49 13.70
C LEU A 75 -4.07 -7.04 13.56
N ASP A 76 -4.82 -7.11 14.66
CA ASP A 76 -6.21 -6.66 14.75
C ASP A 76 -6.54 -6.11 16.15
N ASN A 77 -7.79 -5.68 16.34
CA ASN A 77 -8.24 -5.07 17.60
C ASN A 77 -8.15 -6.01 18.80
N SER A 78 -8.22 -7.33 18.58
CA SER A 78 -8.22 -8.33 19.65
C SER A 78 -6.83 -8.58 20.23
N ASN A 79 -5.77 -8.33 19.44
CA ASN A 79 -4.39 -8.67 19.81
C ASN A 79 -3.46 -7.45 19.94
N ALA A 80 -3.79 -6.30 19.36
CA ALA A 80 -2.85 -5.18 19.26
C ALA A 80 -2.39 -4.63 20.64
N LEU A 81 -3.30 -4.42 21.59
CA LEU A 81 -2.95 -3.81 22.88
C LEU A 81 -2.06 -4.71 23.73
N GLU A 82 -2.47 -5.98 23.92
CA GLU A 82 -1.70 -6.96 24.68
C GLU A 82 -0.31 -7.17 24.07
N LEU A 83 -0.22 -7.14 22.73
CA LEU A 83 1.05 -7.25 22.05
C LEU A 83 1.94 -6.03 22.29
N PHE A 84 1.39 -4.81 22.19
CA PHE A 84 2.17 -3.57 22.27
C PHE A 84 2.68 -3.32 23.68
N ASP A 85 1.96 -3.76 24.71
CA ASP A 85 2.41 -3.66 26.10
C ASP A 85 3.74 -4.37 26.36
N GLN A 86 4.07 -5.40 25.58
CA GLN A 86 5.29 -6.19 25.69
C GLN A 86 6.54 -5.52 25.10
N TYR A 87 6.40 -4.37 24.43
CA TYR A 87 7.50 -3.67 23.75
C TYR A 87 7.63 -2.22 24.21
N ASP A 88 8.84 -1.68 24.15
CA ASP A 88 9.13 -0.29 24.53
C ASP A 88 8.84 0.70 23.39
N LEU A 89 8.95 0.25 22.15
CA LEU A 89 8.84 1.05 20.93
C LEU A 89 8.18 0.24 19.82
N ILE A 90 7.23 0.86 19.12
CA ILE A 90 6.59 0.27 17.94
C ILE A 90 7.14 0.91 16.67
N ILE A 91 7.40 0.09 15.66
CA ILE A 91 7.86 0.52 14.34
C ILE A 91 6.90 -0.03 13.30
N ASP A 92 6.36 0.83 12.46
CA ASP A 92 5.36 0.49 11.46
C ASP A 92 5.88 0.61 10.04
N GLY A 93 5.92 -0.54 9.37
CA GLY A 93 6.20 -0.67 7.95
C GLY A 93 5.00 -1.23 7.18
N ALA A 94 3.78 -1.10 7.72
CA ALA A 94 2.56 -1.57 7.08
C ALA A 94 2.28 -0.82 5.78
N ASP A 95 1.76 -1.56 4.81
CA ASP A 95 1.53 -1.10 3.45
C ASP A 95 0.07 -0.72 3.16
N ASN A 96 -0.80 -0.77 4.17
CA ASN A 96 -2.21 -0.43 4.06
C ASN A 96 -2.66 0.53 5.18
N PHE A 97 -3.67 1.35 4.89
CA PHE A 97 -4.15 2.39 5.82
C PHE A 97 -4.81 1.81 7.07
N ALA A 98 -5.61 0.75 6.95
CA ALA A 98 -6.32 0.17 8.09
C ALA A 98 -5.35 -0.27 9.19
N THR A 99 -4.26 -0.94 8.84
CA THR A 99 -3.21 -1.31 9.80
C THR A 99 -2.50 -0.07 10.36
N ARG A 100 -2.21 0.96 9.57
CA ARG A 100 -1.56 2.19 10.08
C ARG A 100 -2.40 2.89 11.15
N TYR A 101 -3.71 3.04 10.91
CA TYR A 101 -4.63 3.62 11.88
C TYR A 101 -4.76 2.75 13.14
N LEU A 102 -4.85 1.42 12.97
CA LEU A 102 -4.83 0.48 14.09
C LEU A 102 -3.56 0.62 14.94
N VAL A 103 -2.39 0.60 14.30
CA VAL A 103 -1.09 0.70 14.99
C VAL A 103 -0.99 2.03 15.73
N ASN A 104 -1.36 3.14 15.09
CA ASN A 104 -1.37 4.44 15.75
C ASN A 104 -2.25 4.45 17.01
N ASP A 105 -3.51 4.06 16.86
CA ASP A 105 -4.49 4.15 17.93
C ASP A 105 -4.13 3.18 19.08
N ALA A 106 -3.61 2.00 18.76
CA ALA A 106 -3.07 1.07 19.76
C ALA A 106 -1.83 1.63 20.47
N CYS A 107 -0.92 2.33 19.78
CA CYS A 107 0.22 3.00 20.42
C CYS A 107 -0.22 4.12 21.37
N VAL A 108 -1.25 4.89 20.97
CA VAL A 108 -1.84 5.94 21.81
C VAL A 108 -2.41 5.34 23.09
N MET A 109 -3.20 4.26 22.97
CA MET A 109 -3.81 3.59 24.12
C MET A 109 -2.80 2.87 25.02
N ALA A 110 -1.77 2.24 24.45
CA ALA A 110 -0.70 1.56 25.18
C ALA A 110 0.43 2.50 25.66
N ASN A 111 0.30 3.80 25.38
CA ASN A 111 1.31 4.83 25.67
C ASN A 111 2.72 4.49 25.15
N LYS A 112 2.81 4.03 23.89
CA LYS A 112 4.07 3.64 23.26
C LYS A 112 4.52 4.68 22.22
N PRO A 113 5.82 5.02 22.17
CA PRO A 113 6.38 5.74 21.04
C PRO A 113 6.24 4.89 19.76
N TYR A 114 6.09 5.59 18.64
CA TYR A 114 5.69 5.04 17.37
C TYR A 114 6.53 5.65 16.24
N VAL A 115 7.39 4.85 15.61
CA VAL A 115 8.15 5.24 14.41
C VAL A 115 7.39 4.75 13.19
N TRP A 116 6.96 5.69 12.36
CA TRP A 116 6.16 5.41 11.18
C TRP A 116 6.98 5.65 9.92
N GLY A 117 6.86 4.74 8.95
CA GLY A 117 7.35 4.94 7.60
C GLY A 117 6.29 4.62 6.55
N SER A 118 6.34 5.34 5.44
CA SER A 118 5.51 5.05 4.28
C SER A 118 6.25 5.33 2.98
N ILE A 119 5.86 4.62 1.93
CA ILE A 119 6.41 4.76 0.60
C ILE A 119 5.29 4.70 -0.44
N TYR A 120 5.44 5.50 -1.48
CA TYR A 120 4.55 5.48 -2.63
C TYR A 120 5.35 5.85 -3.88
N ARG A 121 5.46 4.92 -4.85
CA ARG A 121 6.23 5.09 -6.09
C ARG A 121 7.70 5.46 -5.84
N PHE A 122 8.00 6.76 -5.86
CA PHE A 122 9.33 7.35 -5.70
C PHE A 122 9.45 8.27 -4.48
N GLU A 123 8.39 8.36 -3.67
CA GLU A 123 8.35 9.21 -2.48
C GLU A 123 8.28 8.39 -1.20
N GLY A 124 9.06 8.79 -0.21
CA GLY A 124 9.10 8.21 1.12
C GLY A 124 8.72 9.23 2.18
N GLN A 125 8.10 8.77 3.27
CA GLN A 125 7.74 9.59 4.42
C GLN A 125 8.16 8.89 5.71
N VAL A 126 8.70 9.65 6.67
CA VAL A 126 9.05 9.16 8.02
C VAL A 126 8.68 10.23 9.04
N SER A 127 8.11 9.79 10.16
CA SER A 127 7.87 10.65 11.33
C SER A 127 7.94 9.80 12.60
N VAL A 128 8.12 10.47 13.74
CA VAL A 128 7.93 9.90 15.07
C VAL A 128 6.65 10.48 15.67
N PHE A 129 5.91 9.63 16.35
CA PHE A 129 4.67 9.95 17.04
C PHE A 129 4.72 9.36 18.44
N TRP A 130 4.23 10.11 19.42
CA TRP A 130 4.13 9.69 20.80
C TRP A 130 3.12 10.60 21.53
N GLU A 131 1.96 10.05 21.91
CA GLU A 131 0.84 10.82 22.47
C GLU A 131 1.20 11.58 23.76
N ASN A 132 2.03 10.98 24.62
CA ASN A 132 2.41 11.57 25.91
C ASN A 132 3.89 11.93 25.93
N ALA A 133 4.45 12.32 24.77
CA ALA A 133 5.82 12.80 24.72
C ALA A 133 6.04 13.98 25.69
N PRO A 134 7.19 14.05 26.39
CA PRO A 134 7.44 15.07 27.41
C PRO A 134 7.28 16.53 26.93
N ASN A 135 7.51 16.80 25.64
CA ASN A 135 7.58 18.16 25.07
C ASN A 135 6.45 18.48 24.08
N GLY A 136 5.32 17.77 24.16
CA GLY A 136 4.18 17.99 23.26
C GLY A 136 3.86 16.74 22.46
N GLY A 137 2.76 16.10 22.86
CA GLY A 137 2.30 14.85 22.30
C GLY A 137 1.67 14.98 20.92
N LEU A 138 2.10 14.12 20.00
CA LEU A 138 1.56 14.02 18.64
C LEU A 138 1.30 12.55 18.29
N ASN A 139 0.27 12.32 17.50
CA ASN A 139 -0.05 11.02 16.95
C ASN A 139 -0.36 11.13 15.45
N TYR A 140 -0.49 10.00 14.77
CA TYR A 140 -0.68 9.94 13.32
C TYR A 140 -1.90 10.74 12.85
N ARG A 141 -2.95 10.84 13.69
CA ARG A 141 -4.17 11.59 13.36
C ARG A 141 -3.96 13.10 13.32
N ASP A 142 -2.88 13.63 13.88
CA ASP A 142 -2.51 15.04 13.67
C ASP A 142 -2.04 15.32 12.23
N LEU A 143 -1.43 14.32 11.61
CA LEU A 143 -0.98 14.41 10.22
C LEU A 143 -2.09 14.02 9.24
N TYR A 144 -2.78 12.92 9.53
CA TYR A 144 -3.88 12.41 8.72
C TYR A 144 -5.08 12.09 9.63
N PRO A 145 -5.99 13.06 9.86
CA PRO A 145 -7.15 12.86 10.74
C PRO A 145 -8.08 11.75 10.26
N GLU A 146 -8.28 11.68 8.93
CA GLU A 146 -9.15 10.72 8.25
C GLU A 146 -8.40 9.99 7.12
N PRO A 147 -8.74 8.72 6.86
CA PRO A 147 -8.14 7.98 5.77
C PRO A 147 -8.49 8.63 4.43
N PRO A 148 -7.57 8.62 3.46
CA PRO A 148 -7.91 9.05 2.11
C PRO A 148 -9.00 8.13 1.53
N PRO A 149 -9.87 8.63 0.62
CA PRO A 149 -10.87 7.79 -0.03
C PRO A 149 -10.22 6.56 -0.68
N PRO A 150 -10.85 5.36 -0.65
CA PRO A 150 -10.25 4.12 -1.12
C PRO A 150 -9.65 4.19 -2.54
N GLN A 151 -10.27 4.98 -3.42
CA GLN A 151 -9.81 5.21 -4.80
C GLN A 151 -8.44 5.92 -4.92
N PHE A 152 -7.98 6.61 -3.88
CA PHE A 152 -6.70 7.31 -3.83
C PHE A 152 -5.64 6.56 -3.00
N ALA A 153 -5.94 5.33 -2.60
CA ALA A 153 -5.19 4.55 -1.63
C ALA A 153 -4.66 3.22 -2.19
N PRO A 154 -4.00 3.18 -3.37
CA PRO A 154 -3.47 1.92 -3.90
C PRO A 154 -2.37 1.37 -2.98
N SER A 155 -2.33 0.05 -2.86
CA SER A 155 -1.27 -0.66 -2.13
C SER A 155 0.08 -0.54 -2.85
N CYS A 156 1.18 -0.89 -2.15
CA CYS A 156 2.52 -0.90 -2.75
C CYS A 156 2.63 -1.85 -3.96
N SER A 157 1.88 -2.96 -3.95
CA SER A 157 1.82 -3.92 -5.06
C SER A 157 1.03 -3.38 -6.27
N GLU A 158 0.05 -2.49 -6.04
CA GLU A 158 -0.76 -1.88 -7.10
C GLU A 158 -0.14 -0.60 -7.68
N GLY A 159 0.46 0.24 -6.83
CA GLY A 159 1.04 1.53 -7.22
C GLY A 159 2.45 1.42 -7.81
N GLY A 160 3.13 0.31 -7.57
CA GLY A 160 4.56 0.13 -7.85
C GLY A 160 5.44 0.89 -6.86
N VAL A 161 6.61 0.32 -6.53
CA VAL A 161 7.59 0.91 -5.61
C VAL A 161 9.00 0.66 -6.12
N LEU A 162 9.81 1.72 -6.15
CA LEU A 162 11.25 1.62 -6.37
C LEU A 162 11.89 0.88 -5.17
N GLY A 163 12.35 -0.37 -5.34
CA GLY A 163 12.78 -1.20 -4.20
C GLY A 163 13.85 -0.58 -3.30
N VAL A 164 14.81 0.17 -3.86
CA VAL A 164 15.85 0.85 -3.08
C VAL A 164 15.31 1.99 -2.19
N LEU A 165 14.14 2.56 -2.51
CA LEU A 165 13.47 3.55 -1.68
C LEU A 165 13.16 2.99 -0.28
N CYS A 166 12.79 1.70 -0.22
CA CYS A 166 12.56 1.02 1.05
C CYS A 166 13.76 1.12 1.98
N ALA A 167 14.98 0.96 1.45
CA ALA A 167 16.20 1.01 2.24
C ALA A 167 16.48 2.42 2.79
N ALA A 168 16.24 3.46 1.99
CA ALA A 168 16.41 4.85 2.42
C ALA A 168 15.44 5.23 3.55
N VAL A 169 14.15 4.89 3.38
CA VAL A 169 13.11 5.16 4.39
C VAL A 169 13.36 4.33 5.66
N ALA A 170 13.67 3.04 5.50
CA ALA A 170 14.00 2.17 6.62
C ALA A 170 15.25 2.61 7.37
N SER A 171 16.28 3.13 6.69
CA SER A 171 17.46 3.67 7.36
C SER A 171 17.07 4.82 8.28
N ALA A 172 16.21 5.74 7.82
CA ALA A 172 15.69 6.81 8.66
C ALA A 172 14.84 6.26 9.83
N MET A 173 13.94 5.31 9.58
CA MET A 173 13.16 4.65 10.63
C MET A 173 14.05 3.99 11.70
N SER A 174 15.08 3.25 11.30
CA SER A 174 16.06 2.64 12.21
C SER A 174 16.83 3.69 13.00
N THR A 175 17.23 4.80 12.38
CA THR A 175 17.88 5.92 13.07
C THR A 175 16.96 6.53 14.13
N GLU A 176 15.68 6.76 13.82
CA GLU A 176 14.71 7.27 14.81
C GLU A 176 14.50 6.30 15.97
N ALA A 177 14.39 5.01 15.69
CA ALA A 177 14.27 3.99 16.71
C ALA A 177 15.48 3.97 17.65
N ILE A 178 16.69 4.01 17.11
CA ILE A 178 17.93 4.05 17.90
C ILE A 178 17.98 5.32 18.75
N LYS A 179 17.65 6.49 18.19
CA LYS A 179 17.61 7.75 18.95
C LYS A 179 16.63 7.69 20.11
N LEU A 180 15.43 7.17 19.90
CA LEU A 180 14.41 7.01 20.95
C LEU A 180 14.89 6.06 22.05
N ILE A 181 15.46 4.91 21.68
CA ILE A 181 15.92 3.90 22.64
C ILE A 181 17.10 4.40 23.48
N THR A 182 18.02 5.13 22.85
CA THR A 182 19.27 5.58 23.49
C THR A 182 19.18 6.98 24.11
N GLY A 183 18.13 7.75 23.80
CA GLY A 183 17.95 9.11 24.28
C GLY A 183 18.93 10.12 23.68
N ILE A 184 19.43 9.88 22.47
CA ILE A 184 20.43 10.74 21.81
C ILE A 184 19.83 11.53 20.63
N GLY A 185 20.43 12.69 20.36
CA GLY A 185 20.09 13.53 19.20
C GLY A 185 18.67 14.10 19.27
N GLU A 186 18.20 14.59 18.13
CA GLU A 186 16.86 15.15 17.95
C GLU A 186 16.04 14.20 17.10
N THR A 187 14.87 13.77 17.58
CA THR A 187 13.97 12.85 16.85
C THR A 187 13.11 13.60 15.84
N LEU A 188 12.49 12.87 14.91
CA LEU A 188 11.45 13.40 14.01
C LEU A 188 10.09 13.60 14.71
N LEU A 189 10.05 13.65 16.05
CA LEU A 189 8.82 13.98 16.76
C LEU A 189 8.46 15.44 16.45
N GLY A 190 7.26 15.66 15.91
CA GLY A 190 6.85 17.00 15.44
C GLY A 190 7.43 17.39 14.09
N THR A 191 8.00 16.46 13.33
CA THR A 191 8.54 16.72 11.99
C THR A 191 8.24 15.57 11.03
N LEU A 192 7.59 15.87 9.91
CA LEU A 192 7.47 14.94 8.80
C LEU A 192 8.67 15.09 7.87
N MET A 193 9.50 14.04 7.77
CA MET A 193 10.49 13.95 6.71
C MET A 193 9.82 13.40 5.44
N VAL A 194 9.94 14.11 4.34
CA VAL A 194 9.54 13.67 2.99
C VAL A 194 10.78 13.52 2.13
N TYR A 195 10.94 12.36 1.50
CA TYR A 195 12.04 12.02 0.61
C TYR A 195 11.53 11.85 -0.82
N ASP A 196 12.00 12.70 -1.73
CA ASP A 196 11.81 12.58 -3.18
C ASP A 196 13.04 11.89 -3.79
N ALA A 197 12.90 10.62 -4.18
CA ALA A 197 14.01 9.83 -4.71
C ALA A 197 14.40 10.22 -6.14
N LEU A 198 13.50 10.80 -6.92
CA LEU A 198 13.83 11.22 -8.30
C LEU A 198 14.74 12.45 -8.27
N ARG A 199 14.56 13.33 -7.29
CA ARG A 199 15.36 14.55 -7.12
C ARG A 199 16.43 14.42 -6.04
N MET A 200 16.52 13.28 -5.36
CA MET A 200 17.40 13.04 -4.22
C MET A 200 17.30 14.14 -3.16
N ARG A 201 16.06 14.55 -2.81
CA ARG A 201 15.80 15.68 -1.93
C ARG A 201 15.00 15.27 -0.70
N HIS A 202 15.46 15.73 0.46
CA HIS A 202 14.71 15.67 1.71
C HIS A 202 14.03 17.01 1.99
N ARG A 203 12.79 16.96 2.47
CA ARG A 203 12.05 18.09 3.01
C ARG A 203 11.61 17.73 4.41
N TYR A 204 11.72 18.68 5.32
CA TYR A 204 11.28 18.54 6.71
C TYR A 204 10.13 19.52 6.92
N LEU A 205 8.97 19.00 7.25
CA LEU A 205 7.75 19.79 7.45
C LEU A 205 7.39 19.72 8.94
N PRO A 206 7.28 20.87 9.64
CA PRO A 206 6.88 20.87 11.04
C PRO A 206 5.43 20.36 11.16
N LEU A 207 5.20 19.51 12.14
CA LEU A 207 3.87 19.00 12.50
C LEU A 207 3.41 19.67 13.79
N GLN A 208 2.12 19.98 13.83
CA GLN A 208 1.46 20.53 15.00
C GLN A 208 0.24 19.68 15.32
N ARG A 209 -0.18 19.71 16.58
CA ARG A 209 -1.38 19.04 17.02
C ARG A 209 -2.58 19.62 16.30
N ASP A 210 -3.42 18.78 15.72
CA ASP A 210 -4.65 19.23 15.07
C ASP A 210 -5.64 19.73 16.15
N PRO A 211 -6.07 21.01 16.11
CA PRO A 211 -7.05 21.54 17.05
C PRO A 211 -8.40 20.80 17.03
N GLN A 212 -8.74 20.14 15.92
CA GLN A 212 -9.97 19.37 15.73
C GLN A 212 -9.78 17.88 16.02
N ARG A 213 -8.60 17.45 16.47
CA ARG A 213 -8.31 16.04 16.75
C ARG A 213 -9.31 15.42 17.73
N ILE A 214 -9.97 14.37 17.29
CA ILE A 214 -10.81 13.54 18.15
C ILE A 214 -9.91 12.65 19.02
N PRO A 215 -10.06 12.66 20.37
CA PRO A 215 -9.31 11.77 21.24
C PRO A 215 -9.56 10.29 20.93
N ILE A 216 -8.50 9.51 20.89
CA ILE A 216 -8.59 8.05 20.68
C ILE A 216 -8.89 7.40 22.04
N THR A 217 -10.12 6.93 22.22
CA THR A 217 -10.58 6.29 23.46
C THR A 217 -10.79 4.78 23.32
N SER A 218 -10.85 4.26 22.09
CA SER A 218 -11.07 2.85 21.79
C SER A 218 -10.59 2.50 20.39
N LEU A 219 -10.24 1.22 20.18
CA LEU A 219 -9.99 0.70 18.84
C LEU A 219 -11.31 0.51 18.07
N GLN A 220 -11.33 0.89 16.80
CA GLN A 220 -12.51 0.87 15.92
C GLN A 220 -12.39 -0.21 14.84
N ASP A 221 -13.44 -0.46 14.06
CA ASP A 221 -13.33 -1.28 12.86
C ASP A 221 -12.58 -0.50 11.77
N TYR A 222 -11.25 -0.67 11.72
CA TYR A 222 -10.39 0.06 10.78
C TYR A 222 -10.62 -0.30 9.32
N PRO A 223 -10.88 -1.57 8.94
CA PRO A 223 -11.37 -1.88 7.61
C PRO A 223 -12.59 -1.03 7.23
N GLN A 224 -13.64 -1.03 8.05
CA GLN A 224 -14.85 -0.25 7.78
C GLN A 224 -14.57 1.27 7.76
N PHE A 225 -13.75 1.76 8.69
CA PHE A 225 -13.33 3.16 8.79
C PHE A 225 -12.58 3.62 7.53
N CYS A 226 -11.74 2.75 6.96
CA CYS A 226 -11.04 3.00 5.71
C CYS A 226 -11.90 2.69 4.47
N GLY A 227 -13.19 2.38 4.62
CA GLY A 227 -14.09 2.04 3.51
C GLY A 227 -13.82 0.65 2.88
N ILE A 228 -13.02 -0.19 3.52
CA ILE A 228 -12.74 -1.56 3.10
C ILE A 228 -13.90 -2.45 3.56
N GLY A 229 -14.69 -2.97 2.62
CA GLY A 229 -15.80 -3.89 2.90
C GLY A 229 -17.16 -3.22 3.09
N GLN A 230 -17.28 -1.89 2.96
CA GLN A 230 -18.60 -1.30 2.73
C GLN A 230 -19.04 -1.67 1.30
N PRO A 231 -20.22 -2.31 1.10
CA PRO A 231 -20.91 -2.13 -0.17
C PRO A 231 -21.13 -0.62 -0.26
N THR A 232 -20.42 0.02 -1.17
CA THR A 232 -20.58 1.44 -1.45
C THR A 232 -22.07 1.69 -1.68
N ASN A 233 -22.79 2.20 -0.68
CA ASN A 233 -24.21 2.54 -0.78
C ASN A 233 -24.40 3.87 -1.55
N ALA A 234 -23.53 4.09 -2.54
CA ALA A 234 -23.61 5.03 -3.63
C ALA A 234 -22.63 4.60 -4.75
N GLN A 235 -22.52 3.30 -5.05
CA GLN A 235 -22.07 2.90 -6.39
C GLN A 235 -23.24 3.21 -7.31
N THR A 236 -23.13 4.25 -8.13
CA THR A 236 -23.68 4.12 -9.49
C THR A 236 -23.09 2.81 -10.01
N GLU A 237 -23.94 1.81 -10.17
CA GLU A 237 -23.58 0.50 -10.69
C GLU A 237 -22.84 0.74 -12.01
N VAL A 238 -21.51 0.57 -12.02
CA VAL A 238 -20.72 0.83 -13.21
C VAL A 238 -21.16 -0.21 -14.24
N PRO A 239 -21.72 0.18 -15.39
CA PRO A 239 -22.17 -0.77 -16.39
C PRO A 239 -21.02 -1.71 -16.73
N SER A 240 -21.29 -3.00 -16.77
CA SER A 240 -20.26 -4.01 -16.94
C SER A 240 -20.69 -5.10 -17.92
N ILE A 241 -19.71 -5.79 -18.49
CA ILE A 241 -19.90 -6.86 -19.47
C ILE A 241 -18.95 -8.00 -19.13
N SER A 242 -19.42 -9.25 -19.23
CA SER A 242 -18.55 -10.42 -19.07
C SER A 242 -17.65 -10.65 -20.29
N ALA A 243 -16.60 -11.46 -20.14
CA ALA A 243 -15.69 -11.78 -21.25
C ALA A 243 -16.41 -12.50 -22.41
N THR A 244 -17.33 -13.41 -22.12
CA THR A 244 -18.09 -14.16 -23.12
C THR A 244 -19.11 -13.28 -23.87
N GLU A 245 -19.78 -12.37 -23.16
CA GLU A 245 -20.65 -11.37 -23.76
C GLU A 245 -19.87 -10.39 -24.63
N LEU A 246 -18.70 -9.95 -24.17
CA LEU A 246 -17.82 -9.09 -24.96
C LEU A 246 -17.34 -9.78 -26.22
N HIS A 247 -16.96 -11.05 -26.15
CA HIS A 247 -16.57 -11.82 -27.32
C HIS A 247 -17.71 -11.91 -28.33
N THR A 248 -18.92 -12.20 -27.86
CA THR A 248 -20.13 -12.23 -28.70
C THR A 248 -20.40 -10.86 -29.34
N LEU A 249 -20.21 -9.78 -28.58
CA LEU A 249 -20.39 -8.40 -29.05
C LEU A 249 -19.37 -8.05 -30.14
N LEU A 250 -18.09 -8.40 -29.96
CA LEU A 250 -17.04 -8.15 -30.94
C LEU A 250 -17.24 -8.93 -32.24
N VAL A 251 -17.84 -10.13 -32.16
CA VAL A 251 -18.20 -10.93 -33.34
C VAL A 251 -19.41 -10.35 -34.09
N LYS A 252 -20.37 -9.76 -33.37
CA LYS A 252 -21.63 -9.23 -33.96
C LYS A 252 -21.53 -7.77 -34.42
N GLU A 253 -20.78 -6.95 -33.70
CA GLU A 253 -20.70 -5.49 -33.87
C GLU A 253 -19.24 -4.99 -33.75
N PRO A 254 -18.53 -4.77 -34.87
CA PRO A 254 -17.12 -4.33 -34.85
C PRO A 254 -16.94 -2.84 -34.50
N THR A 255 -18.00 -2.13 -34.11
CA THR A 255 -17.97 -0.68 -33.82
C THR A 255 -17.64 -0.37 -32.36
N VAL A 256 -17.46 -1.38 -31.50
CA VAL A 256 -17.10 -1.21 -30.09
C VAL A 256 -15.61 -0.88 -29.95
N THR A 257 -15.31 0.22 -29.25
CA THR A 257 -13.93 0.60 -28.94
C THR A 257 -13.48 -0.07 -27.65
N LEU A 258 -12.54 -1.02 -27.75
CA LEU A 258 -11.86 -1.57 -26.57
C LEU A 258 -10.74 -0.63 -26.11
N LEU A 259 -10.75 -0.27 -24.83
CA LEU A 259 -9.68 0.49 -24.19
C LEU A 259 -9.00 -0.36 -23.13
N ASP A 260 -7.69 -0.58 -23.31
CA ASP A 260 -6.84 -1.18 -22.29
C ASP A 260 -6.16 -0.08 -21.49
N VAL A 261 -6.44 -0.04 -20.18
CA VAL A 261 -5.91 1.00 -19.28
C VAL A 261 -4.70 0.55 -18.47
N ARG A 262 -4.07 -0.55 -18.87
CA ARG A 262 -2.80 -1.04 -18.33
C ARG A 262 -1.61 -0.24 -18.87
N GLU A 263 -0.43 -0.59 -18.38
CA GLU A 263 0.85 -0.03 -18.85
C GLU A 263 1.41 -0.83 -20.05
N GLN A 264 2.34 -0.24 -20.81
CA GLN A 264 2.91 -0.85 -22.02
C GLN A 264 3.50 -2.24 -21.79
N ASN A 265 4.22 -2.43 -20.68
CA ASN A 265 4.82 -3.72 -20.32
C ASN A 265 3.78 -4.84 -20.11
N GLU A 266 2.59 -4.50 -19.60
CA GLU A 266 1.49 -5.45 -19.43
C GLU A 266 0.80 -5.77 -20.77
N TRP A 267 0.68 -4.77 -21.64
CA TRP A 267 0.15 -4.88 -22.99
C TRP A 267 1.00 -5.80 -23.89
N ASP A 268 2.33 -5.67 -23.78
CA ASP A 268 3.30 -6.45 -24.55
C ASP A 268 3.26 -7.95 -24.21
N ILE A 269 2.79 -8.32 -23.01
CA ILE A 269 2.65 -9.73 -22.58
C ILE A 269 1.40 -10.36 -23.21
N VAL A 270 0.26 -9.67 -23.11
CA VAL A 270 -1.04 -10.14 -23.60
C VAL A 270 -1.98 -8.94 -23.74
N HIS A 271 -2.81 -8.93 -24.77
CA HIS A 271 -3.90 -7.97 -24.94
C HIS A 271 -5.02 -8.59 -25.77
N ILE A 272 -6.22 -8.00 -25.70
CA ILE A 272 -7.35 -8.40 -26.55
C ILE A 272 -7.15 -7.79 -27.94
N GLU A 273 -7.27 -8.60 -28.99
CA GLU A 273 -7.12 -8.14 -30.37
C GLU A 273 -8.13 -7.03 -30.69
N GLY A 274 -7.67 -5.97 -31.36
CA GLY A 274 -8.48 -4.78 -31.66
C GLY A 274 -8.62 -3.77 -30.51
N ALA A 275 -8.00 -4.02 -29.35
CA ALA A 275 -7.96 -3.04 -28.27
C ALA A 275 -7.00 -1.86 -28.59
N HIS A 276 -7.24 -0.73 -27.92
CA HIS A 276 -6.36 0.43 -27.95
C HIS A 276 -5.75 0.61 -26.56
N LEU A 277 -4.42 0.64 -26.49
CA LEU A 277 -3.71 0.92 -25.24
C LEU A 277 -3.80 2.40 -24.90
N LEU A 278 -4.45 2.73 -23.79
CA LEU A 278 -4.50 4.07 -23.20
C LEU A 278 -4.33 3.94 -21.69
N PRO A 279 -3.10 4.03 -21.15
CA PRO A 279 -2.86 3.87 -19.72
C PRO A 279 -3.77 4.77 -18.88
N LYS A 280 -4.27 4.25 -17.74
CA LYS A 280 -5.24 4.94 -16.87
C LYS A 280 -4.91 6.42 -16.63
N ALA A 281 -3.65 6.73 -16.33
CA ALA A 281 -3.21 8.10 -16.06
C ALA A 281 -3.45 9.04 -17.26
N TYR A 282 -3.21 8.54 -18.47
CA TYR A 282 -3.43 9.28 -19.71
C TYR A 282 -4.93 9.54 -19.93
N VAL A 283 -5.77 8.53 -19.73
CA VAL A 283 -7.23 8.65 -19.88
C VAL A 283 -7.80 9.69 -18.91
N LEU A 284 -7.45 9.60 -17.62
CA LEU A 284 -7.93 10.53 -16.61
C LEU A 284 -7.48 11.98 -16.91
N THR A 285 -6.25 12.16 -17.37
CA THR A 285 -5.73 13.48 -17.78
C THR A 285 -6.48 14.02 -18.99
N SER A 286 -6.72 13.17 -20.00
CA SER A 286 -7.41 13.56 -21.24
C SER A 286 -8.87 13.92 -21.02
N LEU A 287 -9.56 13.21 -20.11
CA LEU A 287 -10.91 13.55 -19.67
C LEU A 287 -10.96 14.91 -18.98
N GLY A 288 -9.99 15.19 -18.10
CA GLY A 288 -9.88 16.49 -17.41
C GLY A 288 -9.58 17.67 -18.35
N GLN A 289 -8.96 17.41 -19.50
CA GLN A 289 -8.67 18.41 -20.53
C GLN A 289 -9.76 18.51 -21.60
N GLY A 290 -10.77 17.63 -21.58
CA GLY A 290 -11.86 17.62 -22.57
C GLY A 290 -11.45 17.17 -23.98
N VAL A 291 -10.34 16.43 -24.11
CA VAL A 291 -9.71 16.09 -25.40
C VAL A 291 -10.13 14.71 -25.92
N MET A 292 -10.91 13.94 -25.15
CA MET A 292 -11.42 12.65 -25.62
C MET A 292 -12.60 12.85 -26.59
N ALA A 293 -12.46 12.31 -27.80
CA ALA A 293 -13.48 12.36 -28.85
C ALA A 293 -14.63 11.37 -28.58
N GLU A 294 -15.83 11.74 -29.04
CA GLU A 294 -17.07 10.92 -29.14
C GLU A 294 -17.62 10.29 -27.84
N LYS A 295 -18.28 11.11 -27.03
CA LYS A 295 -18.94 10.68 -25.76
C LYS A 295 -20.03 9.62 -25.91
N ASP A 296 -20.57 9.44 -27.11
CA ASP A 296 -21.65 8.49 -27.42
C ASP A 296 -21.16 7.18 -28.05
N ALA A 297 -19.85 7.06 -28.36
CA ALA A 297 -19.30 5.83 -28.90
C ALA A 297 -19.37 4.69 -27.86
N PRO A 298 -19.60 3.43 -28.28
CA PRO A 298 -19.62 2.28 -27.39
C PRO A 298 -18.19 1.93 -26.94
N TYR A 299 -17.88 2.18 -25.66
CA TYR A 299 -16.59 1.86 -25.06
C TYR A 299 -16.67 0.64 -24.15
N VAL A 300 -15.68 -0.24 -24.27
CA VAL A 300 -15.43 -1.29 -23.28
C VAL A 300 -14.02 -1.10 -22.74
N VAL A 301 -13.93 -0.82 -21.44
CA VAL A 301 -12.66 -0.55 -20.76
C VAL A 301 -12.26 -1.75 -19.93
N TYR A 302 -10.99 -2.16 -20.02
CA TYR A 302 -10.46 -3.27 -19.25
C TYR A 302 -9.06 -3.00 -18.72
N CYS A 303 -8.69 -3.72 -17.66
CA CYS A 303 -7.34 -3.77 -17.15
C CYS A 303 -6.94 -5.23 -16.85
N LYS A 304 -6.01 -5.48 -15.93
CA LYS A 304 -5.61 -6.85 -15.56
C LYS A 304 -6.79 -7.68 -15.02
N ALA A 305 -7.46 -7.18 -13.97
CA ALA A 305 -8.48 -7.92 -13.22
C ALA A 305 -9.83 -7.17 -13.07
N GLY A 306 -9.99 -6.00 -13.69
CA GLY A 306 -11.22 -5.20 -13.66
C GLY A 306 -11.24 -4.05 -12.64
N THR A 307 -10.28 -3.97 -11.70
CA THR A 307 -10.27 -2.90 -10.67
C THR A 307 -9.98 -1.51 -11.27
N ARG A 308 -8.84 -1.37 -11.97
CA ARG A 308 -8.42 -0.09 -12.59
C ARG A 308 -9.41 0.41 -13.65
N SER A 309 -10.00 -0.49 -14.43
CA SER A 309 -10.94 -0.13 -15.49
C SER A 309 -12.27 0.37 -14.94
N ARG A 310 -12.77 -0.16 -13.81
CA ARG A 310 -13.97 0.38 -13.14
C ARG A 310 -13.83 1.87 -12.80
N GLU A 311 -12.67 2.28 -12.31
CA GLU A 311 -12.40 3.68 -12.00
C GLU A 311 -12.42 4.57 -13.25
N VAL A 312 -11.84 4.08 -14.35
CA VAL A 312 -11.84 4.81 -15.62
C VAL A 312 -13.27 4.94 -16.17
N VAL A 313 -14.07 3.87 -16.12
CA VAL A 313 -15.48 3.93 -16.56
C VAL A 313 -16.27 4.92 -15.70
N GLN A 314 -16.08 4.94 -14.38
CA GLN A 314 -16.74 5.92 -13.52
C GLN A 314 -16.33 7.37 -13.85
N ALA A 315 -15.06 7.60 -14.16
CA ALA A 315 -14.57 8.91 -14.59
C ALA A 315 -15.17 9.32 -15.94
N MET A 316 -15.29 8.39 -16.90
CA MET A 316 -15.94 8.63 -18.19
C MET A 316 -17.43 8.94 -18.03
N LEU A 317 -18.16 8.21 -17.19
CA LEU A 317 -19.56 8.50 -16.89
C LEU A 317 -19.73 9.90 -16.29
N THR A 318 -18.87 10.29 -15.34
CA THR A 318 -18.86 11.63 -14.75
C THR A 318 -18.56 12.71 -15.79
N ALA A 319 -17.72 12.41 -16.79
CA ALA A 319 -17.40 13.31 -17.89
C ALA A 319 -18.51 13.38 -18.97
N GLY A 320 -19.61 12.66 -18.78
CA GLY A 320 -20.79 12.68 -19.66
C GLY A 320 -20.76 11.67 -20.80
N PHE A 321 -19.97 10.60 -20.69
CA PHE A 321 -20.05 9.49 -21.62
C PHE A 321 -21.28 8.63 -21.32
N SER A 322 -22.04 8.25 -22.34
CA SER A 322 -23.34 7.59 -22.20
C SER A 322 -23.27 6.07 -22.36
N ASN A 323 -22.26 5.55 -23.08
CA ASN A 323 -22.17 4.14 -23.46
C ASN A 323 -20.80 3.53 -23.15
N VAL A 324 -20.49 3.38 -21.86
CA VAL A 324 -19.19 2.88 -21.38
C VAL A 324 -19.41 1.69 -20.45
N ARG A 325 -18.72 0.58 -20.69
CA ARG A 325 -18.81 -0.65 -19.88
C ARG A 325 -17.45 -1.10 -19.40
N ASN A 326 -17.40 -1.66 -18.20
CA ASN A 326 -16.21 -2.33 -17.65
C ASN A 326 -16.21 -3.83 -18.00
N LEU A 327 -15.10 -4.35 -18.52
CA LEU A 327 -14.91 -5.80 -18.64
C LEU A 327 -14.71 -6.44 -17.27
N GLN A 328 -15.63 -7.30 -16.87
CA GLN A 328 -15.54 -8.04 -15.60
C GLN A 328 -14.35 -9.00 -15.63
N GLY A 329 -13.55 -8.99 -14.56
CA GLY A 329 -12.35 -9.84 -14.44
C GLY A 329 -11.19 -9.47 -15.38
N GLY A 330 -11.32 -8.41 -16.18
CA GLY A 330 -10.26 -7.88 -17.04
C GLY A 330 -9.73 -8.87 -18.08
N VAL A 331 -8.46 -8.71 -18.47
CA VAL A 331 -7.80 -9.60 -19.42
C VAL A 331 -7.65 -11.02 -18.88
N LEU A 332 -7.57 -11.20 -17.55
CA LEU A 332 -7.48 -12.54 -16.96
C LEU A 332 -8.74 -13.37 -17.21
N ALA A 333 -9.92 -12.77 -17.06
CA ALA A 333 -11.18 -13.42 -17.42
C ALA A 333 -11.27 -13.68 -18.93
N TRP A 334 -10.76 -12.79 -19.77
CA TRP A 334 -10.70 -13.03 -21.22
C TRP A 334 -9.83 -14.23 -21.59
N VAL A 335 -8.64 -14.34 -20.99
CA VAL A 335 -7.77 -15.51 -21.21
C VAL A 335 -8.45 -16.78 -20.71
N HIS A 336 -9.08 -16.75 -19.53
CA HIS A 336 -9.74 -17.93 -18.98
C HIS A 336 -10.98 -18.36 -19.77
N ASP A 337 -11.87 -17.43 -20.11
CA ASP A 337 -13.22 -17.73 -20.62
C ASP A 337 -13.33 -17.73 -22.15
N VAL A 338 -12.41 -17.05 -22.85
CA VAL A 338 -12.53 -16.82 -24.31
C VAL A 338 -11.34 -17.38 -25.07
N ASN A 339 -10.11 -17.09 -24.65
CA ASN A 339 -8.92 -17.57 -25.33
C ASN A 339 -7.81 -18.05 -24.37
N PRO A 340 -7.88 -19.32 -23.92
CA PRO A 340 -6.91 -19.91 -22.99
C PRO A 340 -5.51 -20.11 -23.55
N THR A 341 -5.30 -19.87 -24.85
CA THR A 341 -3.97 -20.00 -25.49
C THR A 341 -3.09 -18.76 -25.28
N LEU A 342 -3.68 -17.66 -24.83
CA LEU A 342 -2.96 -16.42 -24.52
C LEU A 342 -2.15 -16.55 -23.24
N ALA A 343 -1.06 -15.79 -23.14
CA ALA A 343 -0.26 -15.72 -21.92
C ALA A 343 -1.07 -15.14 -20.75
N SER A 344 -0.85 -15.68 -19.55
CA SER A 344 -1.40 -15.19 -18.29
C SER A 344 -0.26 -14.85 -17.33
N TYR A 345 -0.43 -13.81 -16.51
CA TYR A 345 0.60 -13.28 -15.60
C TYR A 345 -0.01 -12.64 -14.36
#